data_AF-A0A926H245-F1
#
_entry.id   AF-A0A926H245-F1
#
_cell.length_a   1.000
_cell.length_b   1.000
_cell.length_c   1.000
_cell.angle_alpha   90.00
_cell.angle_beta   90.00
_cell.angle_gamma   90.00
#
_symmetry.space_group_name_H-M   'P 1'
#
loop_
_entity.id
_entity.type
_entity.pdbx_description
1 polymer ?
#
loop_
_entity_poly.entity_id
_entity_poly.type
_entity_poly.pdbx_seq_one_letter_code
_entity_poly.pdbx_strand_id
1 'polypeptide(L)'
;MATTKKSDGKTETTGKSGDTPAKKAPAKKPAAKAKKANDNYANPDLRERLKNEIMAEDKGGKPGQWSARKAQLLTHEYEKAGGKYKREERTESQEHLAAWTEQDWRTADGKPADKGDKTARYLPAEAWEKLTPAERKATNAKKLTESKAGKPRTANTKKAKEARRGAE
;
A
#
# COMPACT_ATOMS: atom_id res chain seq x y z
N MET A 1 26.93 -12.87 55.60
CA MET A 1 27.85 -11.75 55.30
C MET A 1 29.09 -12.35 54.69
N ALA A 2 29.28 -12.19 53.38
CA ALA A 2 30.47 -12.67 52.67
C ALA A 2 31.06 -11.49 51.90
N THR A 3 32.34 -11.26 52.14
CA THR A 3 33.15 -10.09 51.88
C THR A 3 33.63 -10.01 50.42
N THR A 4 33.44 -8.87 49.76
CA THR A 4 34.15 -8.48 48.53
C THR A 4 35.49 -7.82 48.88
N LYS A 5 36.56 -8.29 48.25
CA LYS A 5 37.93 -7.77 48.34
C LYS A 5 38.26 -6.93 47.10
N LYS A 6 38.87 -5.76 47.35
CA LYS A 6 39.49 -4.77 46.44
C LYS A 6 40.39 -5.39 45.35
N SER A 7 40.59 -4.68 44.22
CA SER A 7 41.80 -3.86 43.95
C SER A 7 42.00 -3.48 42.47
N ASP A 8 42.53 -2.26 42.29
CA ASP A 8 42.97 -1.54 41.08
C ASP A 8 43.97 -2.24 40.15
N GLY A 9 44.05 -1.79 38.88
CA GLY A 9 45.11 -2.17 37.93
C GLY A 9 45.01 -1.51 36.54
N LYS A 10 45.84 -0.49 36.35
CA LYS A 10 46.15 0.36 35.17
C LYS A 10 46.84 -0.38 33.99
N THR A 11 46.63 0.04 32.73
CA THR A 11 47.69 0.30 31.71
C THR A 11 47.16 1.01 30.44
N GLU A 12 47.90 2.03 30.01
CA GLU A 12 47.87 2.69 28.69
C GLU A 12 48.62 1.84 27.64
N THR A 13 48.30 2.01 26.35
CA THR A 13 49.27 2.01 25.24
C THR A 13 48.69 2.63 23.98
N THR A 14 49.54 3.38 23.29
CA THR A 14 49.29 4.34 22.21
C THR A 14 49.54 3.72 20.82
N GLY A 15 48.78 4.16 19.81
CA GLY A 15 49.28 4.39 18.44
C GLY A 15 48.82 3.46 17.33
N LYS A 16 48.14 4.00 16.30
CA LYS A 16 48.74 4.34 14.99
C LYS A 16 47.66 4.68 13.94
N SER A 17 47.94 5.73 13.19
CA SER A 17 47.14 6.33 12.11
C SER A 17 46.62 5.35 11.06
N GLY A 18 45.35 5.54 10.70
CA GLY A 18 44.74 5.08 9.45
C GLY A 18 43.90 6.23 8.90
N ASP A 19 44.49 6.99 7.99
CA ASP A 19 43.83 8.00 7.17
C ASP A 19 42.60 7.38 6.47
N THR A 20 41.42 7.96 6.66
CA THR A 20 40.26 7.67 5.80
C THR A 20 39.51 8.98 5.56
N PRO A 21 39.36 9.41 4.30
CA PRO A 21 38.88 10.74 3.98
C PRO A 21 37.42 10.90 4.36
N ALA A 22 37.14 12.01 5.05
CA ALA A 22 35.80 12.48 5.39
C ALA A 22 34.92 12.55 4.13
N LYS A 23 33.89 11.69 4.06
CA LYS A 23 32.86 11.77 3.03
C LYS A 23 32.07 13.08 3.21
N LYS A 24 32.27 14.03 2.28
CA LYS A 24 31.44 15.24 2.15
C LYS A 24 29.97 14.86 2.10
N ALA A 25 29.15 15.52 2.92
CA ALA A 25 27.70 15.43 2.86
C ALA A 25 27.21 15.86 1.45
N PRO A 26 26.25 15.15 0.83
CA PRO A 26 25.72 15.55 -0.45
C PRO A 26 24.93 16.87 -0.31
N ALA A 27 25.25 17.84 -1.16
CA ALA A 27 24.57 19.12 -1.25
C ALA A 27 23.06 18.93 -1.45
N LYS A 28 22.25 19.68 -0.69
CA LYS A 28 20.79 19.72 -0.84
C LYS A 28 20.46 20.22 -2.25
N LYS A 29 19.86 19.37 -3.10
CA LYS A 29 19.25 19.79 -4.38
C LYS A 29 18.26 20.93 -4.10
N PRO A 30 18.22 21.99 -4.91
CA PRO A 30 17.20 23.03 -4.77
C PRO A 30 15.82 22.39 -4.92
N ALA A 31 14.91 22.68 -4.00
CA ALA A 31 13.54 22.20 -4.05
C ALA A 31 12.92 22.67 -5.38
N ALA A 32 12.61 21.72 -6.26
CA ALA A 32 11.86 22.01 -7.47
C ALA A 32 10.56 22.69 -7.07
N LYS A 33 10.26 23.86 -7.66
CA LYS A 33 8.99 24.57 -7.44
C LYS A 33 7.84 23.58 -7.60
N ALA A 34 7.04 23.41 -6.55
CA ALA A 34 5.85 22.57 -6.60
C ALA A 34 4.94 23.09 -7.72
N LYS A 35 4.82 22.33 -8.81
CA LYS A 35 3.81 22.62 -9.84
C LYS A 35 2.43 22.55 -9.18
N LYS A 36 1.49 23.42 -9.57
CA LYS A 36 0.14 23.32 -9.01
C LYS A 36 -0.43 21.97 -9.40
N ALA A 37 -1.09 21.29 -8.45
CA ALA A 37 -1.59 19.94 -8.67
C ALA A 37 -2.50 19.84 -9.92
N ASN A 38 -3.15 20.94 -10.32
CA ASN A 38 -4.02 21.00 -11.50
C ASN A 38 -3.33 21.23 -12.84
N ASP A 39 -2.03 21.53 -12.88
CA ASP A 39 -1.38 21.93 -14.13
C ASP A 39 -1.22 20.78 -15.15
N ASN A 40 -1.39 19.52 -14.73
CA ASN A 40 -1.23 18.34 -15.58
C ASN A 40 -2.54 17.80 -16.18
N TYR A 41 -3.69 18.36 -15.82
CA TYR A 41 -5.02 17.85 -16.20
C TYR A 41 -5.70 18.79 -17.20
N ALA A 42 -6.36 18.21 -18.20
CA ALA A 42 -7.20 18.96 -19.13
C ALA A 42 -8.57 19.31 -18.51
N ASN A 43 -9.07 18.48 -17.60
CA ASN A 43 -10.40 18.61 -16.99
C ASN A 43 -10.29 18.64 -15.45
N PRO A 44 -9.80 19.74 -14.86
CA PRO A 44 -9.58 19.82 -13.41
C PRO A 44 -10.86 19.65 -12.59
N ASP A 45 -11.99 20.22 -13.03
CA ASP A 45 -13.26 20.18 -12.30
C ASP A 45 -13.88 18.76 -12.29
N LEU A 46 -13.78 18.04 -13.43
CA LEU A 46 -14.19 16.64 -13.52
C LEU A 46 -13.40 15.79 -12.51
N ARG A 47 -12.09 16.00 -12.45
CA ARG A 47 -11.23 15.29 -11.52
C ARG A 47 -11.59 15.59 -10.07
N GLU A 48 -11.89 16.84 -9.73
CA GLU A 48 -12.27 17.22 -8.37
C GLU A 48 -13.59 16.57 -7.95
N ARG A 49 -14.60 16.56 -8.84
CA ARG A 49 -15.87 15.87 -8.59
C ARG A 49 -15.66 14.38 -8.30
N LEU A 50 -14.93 13.68 -9.18
CA LEU A 50 -14.65 12.26 -9.02
C LEU A 50 -13.84 11.98 -7.75
N LYS A 51 -12.90 12.87 -7.41
CA LYS A 51 -12.12 12.74 -6.17
C LYS A 51 -13.02 12.77 -4.94
N ASN A 52 -14.00 13.67 -4.90
CA ASN A 52 -14.92 13.80 -3.78
C ASN A 52 -15.85 12.59 -3.66
N GLU A 53 -16.35 12.08 -4.78
CA GLU A 53 -17.15 10.85 -4.85
C GLU A 53 -16.37 9.63 -4.32
N ILE A 54 -15.17 9.40 -4.86
CA ILE A 54 -14.29 8.30 -4.43
C ILE A 54 -13.84 8.47 -2.97
N MET A 55 -13.67 9.71 -2.49
CA MET A 55 -13.42 9.96 -1.09
C MET A 55 -14.59 9.49 -0.21
N ALA A 56 -15.83 9.68 -0.64
CA ALA A 56 -17.02 9.26 0.10
C ALA A 56 -17.24 7.74 0.08
N GLU A 57 -16.75 7.03 -0.93
CA GLU A 57 -16.83 5.57 -1.02
C GLU A 57 -16.00 4.83 0.05
N ASP A 58 -16.36 3.58 0.31
CA ASP A 58 -15.63 2.63 1.17
C ASP A 58 -14.59 1.80 0.40
N LYS A 59 -14.54 1.93 -0.93
CA LYS A 59 -13.51 1.32 -1.77
C LYS A 59 -12.18 2.01 -1.56
N GLY A 60 -11.16 1.18 -1.28
CA GLY A 60 -9.80 1.69 -1.07
C GLY A 60 -9.56 2.36 0.28
N GLY A 61 -10.45 2.26 1.27
CA GLY A 61 -10.19 2.76 2.62
C GLY A 61 -11.46 3.25 3.30
N LYS A 62 -11.31 3.95 4.42
CA LYS A 62 -12.47 4.52 5.11
C LYS A 62 -13.10 5.64 4.27
N PRO A 63 -14.45 5.75 4.26
CA PRO A 63 -15.14 6.93 3.77
C PRO A 63 -14.57 8.22 4.38
N GLY A 64 -14.45 9.26 3.56
CA GLY A 64 -13.88 10.56 3.91
C GLY A 64 -12.34 10.63 3.94
N GLN A 65 -11.62 9.51 3.82
CA GLN A 65 -10.15 9.50 3.84
C GLN A 65 -9.56 9.36 2.43
N TRP A 66 -8.46 10.07 2.17
CA TRP A 66 -7.66 9.90 0.97
C TRP A 66 -6.61 8.80 1.16
N SER A 67 -6.55 7.85 0.22
CA SER A 67 -5.64 6.71 0.26
C SER A 67 -4.97 6.49 -1.10
N ALA A 68 -3.90 5.69 -1.13
CA ALA A 68 -3.24 5.32 -2.38
C ALA A 68 -4.17 4.59 -3.35
N ARG A 69 -5.04 3.70 -2.87
CA ARG A 69 -6.02 2.99 -3.70
C ARG A 69 -7.08 3.94 -4.27
N LYS A 70 -7.55 4.90 -3.49
CA LYS A 70 -8.47 5.95 -3.96
C LYS A 70 -7.83 6.85 -5.01
N ALA A 71 -6.53 7.14 -4.89
CA ALA A 71 -5.79 7.85 -5.92
C ALA A 71 -5.70 7.07 -7.24
N GLN A 72 -5.52 5.75 -7.17
CA GLN A 72 -5.54 4.88 -8.36
C GLN A 72 -6.93 4.83 -9.00
N LEU A 73 -7.99 4.67 -8.19
CA LEU A 73 -9.37 4.71 -8.67
C LEU A 73 -9.69 6.05 -9.33
N LEU A 74 -9.24 7.17 -8.74
CA LEU A 74 -9.43 8.49 -9.34
C LEU A 74 -8.78 8.58 -10.72
N THR A 75 -7.57 8.07 -10.90
CA THR A 75 -6.93 8.04 -12.22
C THR A 75 -7.78 7.27 -13.22
N HIS A 76 -8.24 6.08 -12.85
CA HIS A 76 -9.06 5.24 -13.73
C HIS A 76 -10.41 5.88 -14.08
N GLU A 77 -11.17 6.33 -13.07
CA GLU A 77 -12.48 6.97 -13.30
C GLU A 77 -12.35 8.29 -14.06
N TYR A 78 -11.27 9.04 -13.83
CA TYR A 78 -10.99 10.27 -14.58
C TYR A 78 -10.77 9.98 -16.06
N GLU A 79 -9.94 8.99 -16.41
CA GLU A 79 -9.72 8.57 -17.79
C GLU A 79 -11.00 8.02 -18.43
N LYS A 80 -11.74 7.18 -17.69
CA LYS A 80 -13.02 6.60 -18.13
C LYS A 80 -14.08 7.65 -18.40
N ALA A 81 -14.09 8.74 -17.62
CA ALA A 81 -14.96 9.89 -17.84
C ALA A 81 -14.47 10.83 -18.96
N GLY A 82 -13.43 10.43 -19.72
CA GLY A 82 -12.87 11.20 -20.83
C GLY A 82 -11.85 12.26 -20.43
N GLY A 83 -11.42 12.25 -19.16
CA GLY A 83 -10.39 13.14 -18.63
C GLY A 83 -9.04 12.90 -19.29
N LYS A 84 -8.43 13.97 -19.81
CA LYS A 84 -7.12 13.89 -20.48
C LYS A 84 -6.00 14.41 -19.59
N TYR A 85 -4.82 13.83 -19.78
CA TYR A 85 -3.56 14.28 -19.19
C TYR A 85 -2.75 15.05 -20.23
N LYS A 86 -2.00 16.05 -19.79
CA LYS A 86 -1.09 16.81 -20.68
C LYS A 86 0.19 16.04 -21.05
N ARG A 87 0.36 14.84 -20.49
CA ARG A 87 1.44 13.91 -20.83
C ARG A 87 0.77 12.60 -21.24
N GLU A 88 1.10 12.10 -22.42
CA GLU A 88 0.24 11.15 -23.12
C GLU A 88 0.66 9.68 -22.96
N GLU A 89 1.90 9.39 -22.56
CA GLU A 89 2.40 8.00 -22.53
C GLU A 89 2.46 7.41 -21.12
N ARG A 90 1.84 6.23 -20.98
CA ARG A 90 1.94 5.36 -19.80
C ARG A 90 3.15 4.44 -19.90
N THR A 91 3.75 4.12 -18.76
CA THR A 91 4.79 3.07 -18.69
C THR A 91 4.16 1.68 -18.54
N GLU A 92 4.88 0.62 -18.88
CA GLU A 92 4.46 -0.79 -18.66
C GLU A 92 3.95 -1.05 -17.23
N SER A 93 4.63 -0.47 -16.24
CA SER A 93 4.20 -0.55 -14.84
C SER A 93 2.89 0.18 -14.56
N GLN A 94 2.60 1.27 -15.27
CA GLN A 94 1.33 2.00 -15.18
C GLN A 94 0.21 1.24 -15.89
N GLU A 95 0.49 0.59 -17.02
CA GLU A 95 -0.45 -0.31 -17.71
C GLU A 95 -0.85 -1.49 -16.80
N HIS A 96 0.13 -2.19 -16.21
CA HIS A 96 -0.16 -3.27 -15.28
C HIS A 96 -0.94 -2.78 -14.04
N LEU A 97 -0.63 -1.58 -13.53
CA LEU A 97 -1.39 -0.97 -12.43
C LEU A 97 -2.82 -0.61 -12.83
N ALA A 98 -3.04 -0.21 -14.09
CA ALA A 98 -4.37 0.07 -14.62
C ALA A 98 -5.19 -1.22 -14.69
N ALA A 99 -4.66 -2.28 -15.30
CA ALA A 99 -5.30 -3.60 -15.34
C ALA A 99 -5.61 -4.13 -13.93
N TRP A 100 -4.66 -4.01 -13.00
CA TRP A 100 -4.88 -4.36 -11.59
C TRP A 100 -5.97 -3.51 -10.93
N THR A 101 -6.13 -2.26 -11.36
CA THR A 101 -7.13 -1.33 -10.83
C THR A 101 -8.54 -1.64 -11.32
N GLU A 102 -8.67 -2.07 -12.58
CA GLU A 102 -9.92 -2.45 -13.23
C GLU A 102 -10.58 -3.69 -12.61
N GLN A 103 -9.79 -4.56 -11.97
CA GLN A 103 -10.34 -5.68 -11.24
C GLN A 103 -11.31 -5.20 -10.14
N ASP A 104 -12.46 -5.87 -10.00
CA ASP A 104 -13.42 -5.57 -8.93
C ASP A 104 -12.93 -6.12 -7.58
N TRP A 105 -12.08 -5.37 -6.90
CA TRP A 105 -11.56 -5.76 -5.59
C TRP A 105 -12.63 -5.60 -4.51
N ARG A 106 -12.93 -6.70 -3.81
CA ARG A 106 -13.96 -6.73 -2.77
C ARG A 106 -13.71 -7.77 -1.69
N THR A 107 -14.41 -7.62 -0.58
CA THR A 107 -14.58 -8.69 0.41
C THR A 107 -15.60 -9.71 -0.11
N ALA A 108 -15.58 -10.92 0.45
CA ALA A 108 -16.52 -11.96 0.08
C ALA A 108 -17.99 -11.53 0.33
N ASP A 109 -18.22 -10.73 1.38
CA ASP A 109 -19.52 -10.20 1.79
C ASP A 109 -19.87 -8.84 1.18
N GLY A 110 -19.00 -8.26 0.35
CA GLY A 110 -19.18 -6.93 -0.27
C GLY A 110 -19.14 -5.74 0.69
N LYS A 111 -19.00 -5.98 2.00
CA LYS A 111 -18.88 -4.93 3.03
C LYS A 111 -17.43 -4.44 3.17
N PRO A 112 -17.16 -3.31 3.85
CA PRO A 112 -15.80 -2.85 4.12
C PRO A 112 -14.89 -3.94 4.69
N ALA A 113 -13.62 -3.93 4.27
CA ALA A 113 -12.63 -4.89 4.76
C ALA A 113 -12.25 -4.62 6.21
N ASP A 114 -12.19 -3.36 6.64
CA ASP A 114 -12.02 -3.00 8.04
C ASP A 114 -13.30 -3.32 8.83
N LYS A 115 -13.19 -4.14 9.87
CA LYS A 115 -14.29 -4.50 10.79
C LYS A 115 -14.02 -3.99 12.22
N GLY A 116 -13.08 -3.06 12.40
CA GLY A 116 -12.71 -2.51 13.70
C GLY A 116 -11.58 -3.31 14.37
N ASP A 117 -11.92 -4.43 15.01
CA ASP A 117 -10.93 -5.29 15.72
C ASP A 117 -10.18 -6.25 14.79
N LYS A 118 -10.60 -6.33 13.52
CA LYS A 118 -10.10 -7.28 12.53
C LYS A 118 -10.33 -6.77 11.13
N THR A 119 -9.56 -7.28 10.19
CA THR A 119 -9.73 -7.00 8.76
C THR A 119 -10.11 -8.28 8.03
N ALA A 120 -11.13 -8.21 7.17
CA ALA A 120 -11.54 -9.28 6.27
C ALA A 120 -10.58 -9.43 5.09
N ARG A 121 -10.68 -10.55 4.37
CA ARG A 121 -9.89 -10.74 3.15
C ARG A 121 -10.44 -9.88 2.02
N TYR A 122 -9.54 -9.25 1.29
CA TYR A 122 -9.81 -8.46 0.10
C TYR A 122 -9.15 -9.13 -1.11
N LEU A 123 -9.94 -9.53 -2.11
CA LEU A 123 -9.50 -10.21 -3.34
C LEU A 123 -10.32 -9.70 -4.54
N PRO A 124 -9.85 -9.89 -5.77
CA PRO A 124 -10.65 -9.67 -6.96
C PRO A 124 -11.93 -10.50 -6.92
N ALA A 125 -13.05 -9.95 -7.41
CA ALA A 125 -14.34 -10.63 -7.48
C ALA A 125 -14.22 -11.97 -8.19
N GLU A 126 -13.51 -12.00 -9.32
CA GLU A 126 -13.25 -13.24 -10.06
C GLU A 126 -12.51 -14.30 -9.25
N ALA A 127 -11.57 -13.89 -8.39
CA ALA A 127 -10.87 -14.83 -7.53
C ALA A 127 -11.81 -15.40 -6.46
N TRP A 128 -12.81 -14.64 -6.01
CA TRP A 128 -13.87 -15.20 -5.19
C TRP A 128 -14.72 -16.20 -5.97
N GLU A 129 -15.08 -15.89 -7.22
CA GLU A 129 -15.89 -16.77 -8.06
C GLU A 129 -15.25 -18.13 -8.34
N LYS A 130 -13.91 -18.17 -8.42
CA LYS A 130 -13.13 -19.40 -8.58
C LYS A 130 -13.00 -20.25 -7.30
N LEU A 131 -13.53 -19.80 -6.16
CA LEU A 131 -13.48 -20.52 -4.87
C LEU A 131 -14.85 -21.09 -4.49
N THR A 132 -14.85 -22.33 -3.99
CA THR A 132 -16.02 -22.95 -3.36
C THR A 132 -16.44 -22.21 -2.08
N PRO A 133 -17.70 -22.30 -1.63
CA PRO A 133 -18.14 -21.65 -0.40
C PRO A 133 -17.28 -22.00 0.83
N ALA A 134 -16.85 -23.26 0.94
CA ALA A 134 -15.97 -23.72 2.01
C ALA A 134 -14.58 -23.05 1.95
N GLU A 135 -14.00 -22.93 0.75
CA GLU A 135 -12.72 -22.25 0.55
C GLU A 135 -12.83 -20.75 0.82
N ARG A 136 -13.90 -20.07 0.34
CA ARG A 136 -14.14 -18.65 0.63
C ARG A 136 -14.18 -18.41 2.15
N LYS A 137 -14.94 -19.24 2.86
CA LYS A 137 -15.06 -19.19 4.34
C LYS A 137 -13.70 -19.41 5.01
N ALA A 138 -12.94 -20.43 4.60
CA ALA A 138 -11.62 -20.71 5.17
C ALA A 138 -10.62 -19.58 4.93
N THR A 139 -10.59 -19.02 3.71
CA THR A 139 -9.72 -17.90 3.33
C THR A 139 -10.01 -16.65 4.15
N ASN A 140 -11.30 -16.33 4.37
CA ASN A 140 -11.71 -15.18 5.15
C ASN A 140 -11.50 -15.41 6.65
N ALA A 141 -11.85 -16.59 7.18
CA ALA A 141 -11.64 -16.95 8.59
C ALA A 141 -10.17 -16.83 8.99
N LYS A 142 -9.24 -17.36 8.18
CA LYS A 142 -7.79 -17.20 8.42
C LYS A 142 -7.39 -15.73 8.56
N LYS A 143 -7.88 -14.87 7.67
CA LYS A 143 -7.54 -13.44 7.66
C LYS A 143 -8.13 -12.70 8.87
N LEU A 144 -9.38 -13.00 9.24
CA LEU A 144 -10.02 -12.43 10.42
C LEU A 144 -9.29 -12.82 11.72
N THR A 145 -8.98 -14.10 11.90
CA THR A 145 -8.31 -14.61 13.11
C THR A 145 -6.91 -14.02 13.27
N GLU A 146 -6.09 -14.05 12.21
CA GLU A 146 -4.74 -13.50 12.29
C GLU A 146 -4.73 -11.98 12.43
N SER A 147 -5.63 -11.27 11.74
CA SER A 147 -5.75 -9.83 11.89
C SER A 147 -6.13 -9.43 13.32
N LYS A 148 -7.04 -10.19 13.94
CA LYS A 148 -7.41 -9.98 15.35
C LYS A 148 -6.26 -10.25 16.30
N ALA A 149 -5.37 -11.18 15.95
CA ALA A 149 -4.13 -11.45 16.68
C ALA A 149 -3.00 -10.44 16.38
N GLY A 150 -3.31 -9.28 15.80
CA GLY A 150 -2.33 -8.22 15.51
C GLY A 150 -1.46 -8.49 14.28
N LYS A 151 -1.83 -9.44 13.41
CA LYS A 151 -1.10 -9.76 12.17
C LYS A 151 -1.87 -9.20 10.95
N PRO A 152 -1.69 -7.91 10.59
CA PRO A 152 -2.43 -7.30 9.49
C PRO A 152 -2.04 -7.89 8.11
N ARG A 153 -0.85 -8.46 7.95
CA ARG A 153 -0.39 -9.06 6.69
C ARG A 153 -0.36 -10.58 6.75
N THR A 154 -1.53 -11.19 6.53
CA THR A 154 -1.72 -12.64 6.50
C THR A 154 -1.57 -13.21 5.10
N ALA A 155 -0.72 -14.24 4.96
CA ALA A 155 -0.58 -14.97 3.72
C ALA A 155 -1.93 -15.53 3.24
N ASN A 156 -2.12 -15.56 1.91
CA ASN A 156 -3.32 -16.16 1.34
C ASN A 156 -3.24 -17.70 1.40
N THR A 157 -4.40 -18.36 1.48
CA THR A 157 -4.48 -19.84 1.37
C THR A 157 -4.03 -20.30 -0.01
N LYS A 158 -3.52 -21.52 -0.16
CA LYS A 158 -3.02 -22.04 -1.46
C LYS A 158 -4.06 -21.85 -2.58
N LYS A 159 -5.29 -22.28 -2.33
CA LYS A 159 -6.42 -22.13 -3.27
C LYS A 159 -6.69 -20.69 -3.66
N ALA A 160 -6.76 -19.78 -2.70
CA ALA A 160 -6.96 -18.37 -2.99
C ALA A 160 -5.75 -17.68 -3.66
N LYS A 161 -4.52 -18.22 -3.55
CA LYS A 161 -3.38 -17.78 -4.38
C LYS A 161 -3.57 -18.22 -5.83
N GLU A 162 -3.96 -19.47 -6.04
CA GLU A 162 -4.24 -20.04 -7.36
C GLU A 162 -5.39 -19.30 -8.05
N ALA A 163 -6.51 -19.09 -7.33
CA ALA A 163 -7.66 -18.35 -7.82
C ALA A 163 -7.32 -16.90 -8.20
N ARG A 164 -6.42 -16.24 -7.45
CA ARG A 164 -5.96 -14.89 -7.79
C ARG A 164 -5.09 -14.88 -9.05
N ARG A 165 -4.15 -15.82 -9.18
CA ARG A 165 -3.31 -15.92 -10.38
C ARG A 165 -4.15 -16.20 -11.63
N GLY A 166 -5.22 -16.97 -11.51
CA GLY A 166 -6.12 -17.22 -12.63
C GLY A 166 -7.06 -16.06 -12.96
N ALA A 167 -7.09 -14.99 -12.15
CA ALA A 167 -7.91 -13.79 -12.32
C ALA A 167 -7.09 -12.54 -12.68
N GLU A 168 -5.78 -12.70 -12.84
CA GLU A 168 -4.82 -11.67 -13.26
C GLU A 168 -4.46 -11.87 -14.73
#